data_AF-A0A496SYA8-F1
#
_entry.id   AF-A0A496SYA8-F1
#
_cell.length_a   1.000
_cell.length_b   1.000
_cell.length_c   1.000
_cell.angle_alpha   90.00
_cell.angle_beta   90.00
_cell.angle_gamma   90.00
#
_symmetry.space_group_name_H-M   'P 1'
#
loop_
_entity.id
_entity.type
_entity.pdbx_description
1 polymer ?
#
loop_
_entity_poly.entity_id
_entity_poly.type
_entity_poly.pdbx_seq_one_letter_code
_entity_poly.pdbx_strand_id
1 'polypeptide(L)'
;MLQRLNQKLQLQQRLSQRQIHSLQLLQLPALELEQLIRQQLELNPLLEELPQEESEKQEENLSSEKEREPEEEKELDSDFDEVDWSEYLADGFEMGYPMRQGRTPDEERRQPVAVSQPSLTDHLLQQLRFAFSSPEELRIGEAIVGNIDPDGYLTCSVQQIASALNVPETEVERVLSTIQTFDPPGVGARDLRECLAIQLRELGEKDSPAMKIVQFHLDDLKRH
;
A
#
# COMPACT_ATOMS: atom_id res chain seq x y z
N MET A 1 42.93 -20.20 -34.96
CA MET A 1 41.75 -20.56 -34.16
C MET A 1 41.71 -19.79 -32.82
N LEU A 2 42.84 -19.68 -32.09
CA LEU A 2 42.97 -18.88 -30.85
C LEU A 2 42.66 -17.38 -31.00
N GLN A 3 42.98 -16.76 -32.14
CA GLN A 3 42.77 -15.33 -32.37
C GLN A 3 41.28 -14.95 -32.51
N ARG A 4 40.47 -15.80 -33.17
CA ARG A 4 39.01 -15.61 -33.27
C ARG A 4 38.27 -15.85 -31.95
N LEU A 5 38.81 -16.75 -31.11
CA LEU A 5 38.23 -17.02 -29.79
C LEU A 5 38.43 -15.85 -28.83
N ASN A 6 39.62 -15.22 -28.88
CA ASN A 6 39.96 -14.06 -28.06
C ASN A 6 39.15 -12.81 -28.45
N GLN A 7 38.93 -12.59 -29.75
CA GLN A 7 38.05 -11.53 -30.27
C GLN A 7 36.59 -11.69 -29.81
N LYS A 8 36.07 -12.92 -29.78
CA LYS A 8 34.71 -13.22 -29.28
C LYS A 8 34.58 -13.01 -27.77
N LEU A 9 35.61 -13.36 -27.00
CA LEU A 9 35.66 -13.14 -25.55
C LEU A 9 35.79 -11.65 -25.18
N GLN A 10 36.48 -10.84 -26.00
CA GLN A 10 36.57 -9.40 -25.81
C GLN A 10 35.26 -8.66 -26.15
N LEU A 11 34.48 -9.13 -27.13
CA LEU A 11 33.16 -8.57 -27.45
C LEU A 11 32.10 -8.88 -26.38
N GLN A 12 32.20 -10.01 -25.68
CA GLN A 12 31.25 -10.40 -24.61
C GLN A 12 31.44 -9.65 -23.28
N GLN A 13 32.51 -8.87 -23.09
CA GLN A 13 32.73 -8.07 -21.87
C GLN A 13 32.38 -6.57 -22.02
N ARG A 14 31.64 -6.19 -23.07
CA ARG A 14 31.08 -4.84 -23.24
C ARG A 14 29.57 -4.78 -22.99
N LEU A 15 28.98 -5.70 -22.22
CA LEU A 15 27.71 -5.38 -21.55
C LEU A 15 27.99 -4.15 -20.69
N SER A 16 27.49 -3.02 -21.17
CA SER A 16 27.98 -1.71 -20.80
C SER A 16 27.77 -1.50 -19.31
N GLN A 17 28.83 -1.21 -18.56
CA GLN A 17 28.74 -0.90 -17.13
C GLN A 17 27.64 0.14 -16.85
N ARG A 18 27.38 1.04 -17.83
CA ARG A 18 26.27 2.00 -17.77
C ARG A 18 24.88 1.34 -17.76
N GLN A 19 24.66 0.28 -18.54
CA GLN A 19 23.39 -0.44 -18.61
C GLN A 19 23.11 -1.22 -17.32
N ILE A 20 24.15 -1.79 -16.70
CA ILE A 20 24.03 -2.46 -15.40
C ILE A 20 23.73 -1.43 -14.31
N HIS A 21 24.43 -0.30 -14.31
CA HIS A 21 24.20 0.76 -13.32
C HIS A 21 22.84 1.43 -13.48
N SER A 22 22.34 1.63 -14.71
CA SER A 22 20.99 2.19 -14.93
C SER A 22 19.89 1.24 -14.45
N LEU A 23 20.07 -0.05 -14.68
CA LEU A 23 19.13 -1.07 -14.21
C LEU A 23 19.17 -1.21 -12.68
N GLN A 24 20.34 -1.07 -12.06
CA GLN A 24 20.49 -1.03 -10.60
C GLN A 24 19.80 0.19 -9.98
N LEU A 25 19.92 1.38 -10.59
CA LEU A 25 19.23 2.59 -10.12
C LEU A 25 17.71 2.44 -10.11
N LEU A 26 17.15 1.78 -11.13
CA LEU A 26 15.71 1.51 -11.19
C LEU A 26 15.23 0.46 -10.19
N GLN A 27 16.13 -0.43 -9.75
CA GLN A 27 15.82 -1.52 -8.81
C GLN A 27 16.00 -1.13 -7.34
N LEU A 28 16.58 0.04 -7.04
CA LEU A 28 16.82 0.48 -5.67
C LEU A 28 15.52 1.02 -5.02
N PRO A 29 15.27 0.72 -3.73
CA PRO A 29 14.19 1.34 -2.98
C PRO A 29 14.44 2.85 -2.87
N ALA A 30 13.38 3.66 -2.91
CA ALA A 30 13.45 5.12 -3.00
C ALA A 30 14.37 5.77 -1.95
N LEU A 31 14.42 5.21 -0.74
CA LEU A 31 15.27 5.67 0.36
C LEU A 31 16.77 5.50 0.06
N GLU A 32 17.17 4.38 -0.54
CA GLU A 32 18.58 4.13 -0.92
C GLU A 32 19.00 4.99 -2.10
N LEU A 33 18.08 5.24 -3.04
CA LEU A 33 18.32 6.13 -4.17
C LEU A 33 18.54 7.58 -3.70
N GLU A 34 17.74 8.06 -2.76
CA GLU A 34 17.91 9.39 -2.17
C GLU A 34 19.27 9.54 -1.45
N GLN A 35 19.69 8.52 -0.70
CA GLN A 35 20.99 8.50 -0.02
C GLN A 35 22.15 8.54 -1.03
N LEU A 36 22.05 7.78 -2.11
CA LEU A 36 23.06 7.79 -3.18
C LEU A 36 23.14 9.15 -3.88
N ILE A 37 22.01 9.79 -4.19
CA ILE A 37 21.99 11.13 -4.80
C ILE A 37 22.68 12.13 -3.87
N ARG A 38 22.35 12.12 -2.57
CA ARG A 38 23.01 12.99 -1.58
C ARG A 38 24.51 12.76 -1.51
N GLN A 39 24.94 11.50 -1.51
CA GLN A 39 26.37 11.16 -1.52
C GLN A 39 27.07 11.65 -2.80
N GLN A 40 26.40 11.57 -3.96
CA GLN A 40 26.94 12.09 -5.21
C GLN A 40 26.98 13.62 -5.25
N LEU A 41 26.04 14.32 -4.61
CA LEU A 41 26.11 15.78 -4.43
C LEU A 41 27.33 16.19 -3.59
N GLU A 42 27.64 15.43 -2.52
CA GLU A 42 28.83 15.70 -1.69
C GLU A 42 30.15 15.43 -2.42
N LEU A 43 30.21 14.36 -3.22
CA LEU A 43 31.42 13.95 -3.93
C LEU A 43 31.68 14.74 -5.20
N ASN A 44 30.63 15.25 -5.85
CA ASN A 44 30.75 16.00 -7.10
C ASN A 44 30.56 17.50 -6.84
N PRO A 45 31.65 18.27 -6.65
CA PRO A 45 31.57 19.70 -6.33
C PRO A 45 31.01 20.58 -7.46
N LEU A 46 30.62 19.99 -8.60
CA LEU A 46 29.96 20.67 -9.72
C LEU A 46 28.43 20.57 -9.66
N LEU A 47 27.90 19.68 -8.81
CA LEU A 47 26.47 19.44 -8.65
C LEU A 47 25.94 20.33 -7.52
N GLU A 48 24.84 21.05 -7.77
CA GLU A 48 24.19 21.96 -6.83
C GLU A 48 22.71 21.61 -6.69
N GLU A 49 22.17 21.71 -5.48
CA GLU A 49 20.74 21.54 -5.23
C GLU A 49 20.02 22.86 -5.48
N LEU A 50 19.20 22.89 -6.54
CA LEU A 50 18.44 24.07 -6.91
C LEU A 50 17.08 24.09 -6.21
N PRO A 51 16.60 25.26 -5.76
CA PRO A 51 15.21 25.45 -5.37
C PRO A 51 14.26 25.03 -6.50
N GLN A 52 13.10 24.49 -6.14
CA GLN A 52 12.14 23.93 -7.09
C GLN A 52 11.72 24.93 -8.19
N GLU A 53 11.62 26.22 -7.85
CA GLU A 53 11.30 27.31 -8.79
C GLU A 53 12.42 27.65 -9.79
N GLU A 54 13.68 27.29 -9.48
CA GLU A 54 14.83 27.49 -10.37
C GLU A 54 15.08 26.26 -11.26
N SER A 55 14.77 25.06 -10.74
CA SER A 55 14.77 23.81 -11.52
C SER A 55 13.78 23.87 -12.69
N GLU A 56 12.55 24.34 -12.46
CA GLU A 56 11.53 24.46 -13.50
C GLU A 56 11.94 25.44 -14.61
N LYS A 57 12.65 26.54 -14.27
CA LYS A 57 13.16 27.53 -15.24
C LYS A 57 14.35 27.02 -16.04
N GLN A 58 15.18 26.15 -15.48
CA GLN A 58 16.31 25.57 -16.20
C GLN A 58 15.86 24.48 -17.19
N GLU A 59 14.86 23.67 -16.84
CA GLU A 59 14.27 22.67 -17.75
C GLU A 59 13.61 23.31 -18.98
N GLU A 60 12.94 24.45 -18.81
CA GLU A 60 12.40 25.27 -19.91
C GLU A 60 13.49 25.84 -20.83
N ASN A 61 14.65 26.23 -20.27
CA ASN A 61 15.76 26.74 -21.07
C ASN A 61 16.49 25.62 -21.84
N LEU A 62 16.73 24.46 -21.22
CA LEU A 62 17.38 23.30 -21.85
C LEU A 62 16.54 22.69 -22.99
N SER A 63 15.23 22.77 -22.90
CA SER A 63 14.33 22.33 -23.97
C SER A 63 14.26 23.31 -25.14
N SER A 64 14.52 24.60 -24.89
CA SER A 64 14.52 25.65 -25.92
C SER A 64 15.81 25.74 -26.76
N GLU A 65 16.94 25.22 -26.26
CA GLU A 65 18.23 25.24 -26.98
C GLU A 65 18.37 24.16 -28.08
N LYS A 66 17.39 23.25 -28.22
CA LYS A 66 17.42 22.16 -29.21
C LYS A 66 17.11 22.57 -30.67
N GLU A 67 16.89 23.86 -30.94
CA GLU A 67 16.56 24.38 -32.28
C GLU A 67 17.67 25.24 -32.92
N ARG A 68 18.96 24.98 -32.63
CA ARG A 68 20.08 25.55 -33.43
C ARG A 68 20.80 24.48 -34.25
N GLU A 69 21.06 24.85 -35.50
CA GLU A 69 21.56 24.05 -36.63
C GLU A 69 22.76 23.13 -36.29
N PRO A 70 22.90 21.97 -36.98
CA PRO A 70 23.94 20.99 -36.68
C PRO A 70 25.29 21.50 -37.18
N GLU A 71 26.16 21.96 -36.27
CA GLU A 71 27.59 22.02 -36.55
C GLU A 71 28.18 20.62 -36.38
N GLU A 72 28.93 20.19 -37.39
CA GLU A 72 29.54 18.86 -37.55
C GLU A 72 30.20 18.33 -36.27
N GLU A 73 29.46 17.52 -35.50
CA GLU A 73 30.06 16.61 -34.54
C GLU A 73 30.81 15.54 -35.33
N LYS A 74 32.13 15.58 -35.23
CA LYS A 74 33.01 14.49 -35.68
C LYS A 74 32.44 13.18 -35.15
N GLU A 75 32.04 12.30 -36.07
CA GLU A 75 31.66 10.92 -35.81
C GLU A 75 32.71 10.27 -34.90
N LEU A 76 32.38 10.18 -33.62
CA LEU A 76 32.99 9.19 -32.76
C LEU A 76 32.33 7.88 -33.16
N ASP A 77 33.04 7.09 -33.95
CA ASP A 77 32.72 5.69 -34.28
C ASP A 77 32.33 4.95 -33.00
N SER A 78 31.03 4.92 -32.70
CA SER A 78 30.46 4.07 -31.69
C SER A 78 29.78 2.92 -32.43
N ASP A 79 30.58 1.90 -32.72
CA ASP A 79 30.15 0.50 -32.94
C ASP A 79 29.45 -0.01 -31.66
N PHE A 80 28.29 0.57 -31.36
CA PHE A 80 27.35 0.17 -30.34
C PHE A 80 26.02 0.11 -31.06
N ASP A 81 25.54 -1.11 -31.33
CA ASP A 81 24.16 -1.32 -31.73
C ASP A 81 23.27 -0.56 -30.74
N GLU A 82 22.60 0.46 -31.27
CA GLU A 82 21.71 1.36 -30.56
C GLU A 82 20.61 0.51 -29.93
N VAL A 83 20.73 0.21 -28.64
CA VAL A 83 19.74 -0.58 -27.93
C VAL A 83 18.47 0.25 -27.88
N ASP A 84 17.51 -0.11 -28.72
CA ASP A 84 16.22 0.56 -28.81
C ASP A 84 15.37 0.19 -27.58
N TRP A 85 15.49 1.02 -26.56
CA TRP A 85 14.68 0.93 -25.35
C TRP A 85 13.19 1.12 -25.63
N SER A 86 12.82 1.75 -26.76
CA SER A 86 11.43 1.93 -27.15
C SER A 86 10.79 0.61 -27.58
N GLU A 87 11.54 -0.30 -28.23
CA GLU A 87 11.07 -1.64 -28.59
C GLU A 87 10.93 -2.54 -27.34
N TYR A 88 11.86 -2.46 -26.39
CA TYR A 88 11.78 -3.21 -25.13
C TYR A 88 10.61 -2.76 -24.22
N LEU A 89 10.34 -1.45 -24.17
CA LEU A 89 9.18 -0.91 -23.46
C LEU A 89 7.88 -1.23 -24.19
N ALA A 90 7.86 -1.24 -25.52
CA ALA A 90 6.68 -1.56 -26.31
C ALA A 90 6.20 -3.00 -26.10
N ASP A 91 7.12 -3.97 -25.95
CA ASP A 91 6.81 -5.39 -25.74
C ASP A 91 6.07 -5.64 -24.40
N GLY A 92 6.32 -4.81 -23.38
CA GLY A 92 5.60 -4.88 -22.10
C GLY A 92 4.17 -4.32 -22.14
N PHE A 93 3.80 -3.58 -23.19
CA PHE A 93 2.51 -2.90 -23.34
C PHE A 93 1.51 -3.65 -24.23
N GLU A 94 1.85 -4.83 -24.75
CA GLU A 94 0.95 -5.69 -25.53
C GLU A 94 -0.14 -6.38 -24.69
N MET A 95 -0.49 -5.84 -23.51
CA MET A 95 -1.65 -6.26 -22.72
C MET A 95 -2.75 -5.20 -22.75
N GLY A 96 -3.29 -4.93 -23.94
CA GLY A 96 -4.71 -4.60 -24.15
C GLY A 96 -5.38 -3.47 -23.36
N TYR A 97 -4.71 -2.39 -22.97
CA TYR A 97 -5.39 -1.21 -22.43
C TYR A 97 -5.79 -0.24 -23.55
N PRO A 98 -7.08 0.11 -23.72
CA PRO A 98 -7.50 1.04 -24.76
C PRO A 98 -6.94 2.43 -24.47
N MET A 99 -6.17 2.97 -25.42
CA MET A 99 -5.63 4.33 -25.41
C MET A 99 -6.81 5.33 -25.40
N ARG A 100 -7.06 5.95 -24.25
CA ARG A 100 -8.12 6.94 -24.07
C ARG A 100 -7.63 8.29 -24.59
N GLN A 101 -8.07 8.69 -25.77
CA GLN A 101 -7.79 10.01 -26.34
C GLN A 101 -8.29 11.13 -25.43
N GLY A 102 -7.43 12.13 -25.21
CA GLY A 102 -7.80 13.46 -24.74
C GLY A 102 -7.53 13.76 -23.27
N ARG A 103 -6.27 13.72 -22.85
CA ARG A 103 -5.83 14.30 -21.58
C ARG A 103 -4.70 15.30 -21.84
N THR A 104 -4.87 16.55 -21.42
CA THR A 104 -3.84 17.59 -21.53
C THR A 104 -2.72 17.32 -20.51
N PRO A 105 -1.47 17.76 -20.77
CA PRO A 105 -0.35 17.59 -19.83
C PRO A 105 -0.59 18.17 -18.43
N ASP A 106 -1.49 19.16 -18.30
CA ASP A 106 -1.87 19.76 -17.01
C ASP A 106 -2.68 18.80 -16.11
N GLU A 107 -3.41 17.83 -16.70
CA GLU A 107 -4.13 16.79 -15.95
C GLU A 107 -3.21 15.64 -15.49
N GLU A 108 -1.94 15.62 -15.93
CA GLU A 108 -0.91 14.66 -15.49
C GLU A 108 -0.19 15.06 -14.21
N ARG A 109 -0.51 16.22 -13.61
CA ARG A 109 -0.31 16.40 -12.17
C ARG A 109 -1.23 15.42 -11.47
N ARG A 110 -0.76 14.17 -11.34
CA ARG A 110 -1.30 13.12 -10.49
C ARG A 110 -1.37 13.72 -9.10
N GLN A 111 -2.50 14.35 -8.78
CA GLN A 111 -2.85 14.58 -7.40
C GLN A 111 -2.75 13.19 -6.78
N PRO A 112 -1.90 12.99 -5.76
CA PRO A 112 -1.83 11.71 -5.10
C PRO A 112 -3.25 11.40 -4.67
N VAL A 113 -3.85 10.35 -5.26
CA VAL A 113 -5.15 9.87 -4.82
C VAL A 113 -4.92 9.50 -3.37
N ALA A 114 -5.53 10.26 -2.46
CA ALA A 114 -5.42 9.98 -1.04
C ALA A 114 -6.03 8.59 -0.82
N VAL A 115 -5.17 7.59 -0.69
CA VAL A 115 -5.59 6.24 -0.31
C VAL A 115 -5.88 6.29 1.18
N SER A 116 -7.12 6.61 1.54
CA SER A 116 -7.58 6.43 2.92
C SER A 116 -7.69 4.94 3.17
N GLN A 117 -6.99 4.45 4.19
CA GLN A 117 -7.25 3.10 4.68
C GLN A 117 -8.66 3.07 5.29
N PRO A 118 -9.47 2.02 5.02
CA PRO A 118 -10.79 1.91 5.63
C PRO A 118 -10.64 1.84 7.16
N SER A 119 -11.51 2.56 7.87
CA SER A 119 -11.54 2.49 9.33
C SER A 119 -12.04 1.12 9.81
N LEU A 120 -11.81 0.79 11.08
CA LEU A 120 -12.41 -0.41 11.71
C LEU A 120 -13.93 -0.42 11.50
N THR A 121 -14.58 0.72 11.72
CA THR A 121 -16.02 0.87 11.51
C THR A 121 -16.43 0.59 10.06
N ASP A 122 -15.66 1.06 9.06
CA ASP A 122 -15.96 0.78 7.65
C ASP A 122 -15.83 -0.71 7.33
N HIS A 123 -14.79 -1.36 7.87
CA HIS A 123 -14.56 -2.78 7.71
C HIS A 123 -15.70 -3.61 8.30
N LEU A 124 -16.12 -3.30 9.54
CA LEU A 124 -17.23 -3.97 10.21
C LEU A 124 -18.55 -3.74 9.46
N LEU A 125 -18.81 -2.52 8.99
CA LEU A 125 -20.00 -2.21 8.19
C LEU A 125 -20.04 -3.00 6.87
N GLN A 126 -18.89 -3.21 6.22
CA GLN A 126 -18.81 -4.08 5.05
C GLN A 126 -19.16 -5.53 5.41
N GLN A 127 -18.58 -6.08 6.48
CA GLN A 127 -18.88 -7.43 6.95
C GLN A 127 -20.36 -7.60 7.32
N LEU A 128 -20.96 -6.59 7.93
CA LEU A 128 -22.36 -6.54 8.31
C LEU A 128 -23.29 -6.74 7.09
N ARG A 129 -22.96 -6.07 5.98
CA ARG A 129 -23.68 -6.20 4.71
C ARG A 129 -23.54 -7.59 4.07
N PHE A 130 -22.47 -8.32 4.39
CA PHE A 130 -22.30 -9.72 3.95
C PHE A 130 -22.98 -10.72 4.88
N ALA A 131 -23.05 -10.42 6.19
CA ALA A 131 -23.58 -11.33 7.20
C ALA A 131 -25.11 -11.33 7.27
N PHE A 132 -25.76 -10.19 7.04
CA PHE A 132 -27.20 -10.03 7.23
C PHE A 132 -27.91 -9.56 5.96
N SER A 133 -29.12 -10.09 5.76
CA SER A 133 -30.00 -9.71 4.64
C SER A 133 -31.26 -8.97 5.09
N SER A 134 -31.64 -9.09 6.38
CA SER A 134 -32.83 -8.42 6.91
C SER A 134 -32.55 -6.95 7.19
N PRO A 135 -33.41 -6.02 6.76
CA PRO A 135 -33.23 -4.59 7.03
C PRO A 135 -33.29 -4.26 8.53
N GLU A 136 -34.00 -5.05 9.33
CA GLU A 136 -34.04 -4.86 10.79
C GLU A 136 -32.72 -5.26 11.45
N GLU A 137 -32.14 -6.40 11.05
CA GLU A 137 -30.85 -6.88 11.54
C GLU A 137 -29.72 -5.92 11.14
N LEU A 138 -29.74 -5.45 9.88
CA LEU A 138 -28.80 -4.45 9.39
C LEU A 138 -28.84 -3.18 10.24
N ARG A 139 -30.05 -2.67 10.53
CA ARG A 139 -30.23 -1.45 11.34
C ARG A 139 -29.74 -1.63 12.78
N ILE A 140 -29.99 -2.79 13.39
CA ILE A 140 -29.47 -3.13 14.73
C ILE A 140 -27.94 -3.21 14.68
N GLY A 141 -27.38 -3.88 13.67
CA GLY A 141 -25.95 -4.03 13.50
C GLY A 141 -25.23 -2.69 13.30
N GLU A 142 -25.78 -1.79 12.48
CA GLU A 142 -25.23 -0.46 12.27
C GLU A 142 -25.18 0.34 13.58
N ALA A 143 -26.23 0.22 14.41
CA ALA A 143 -26.24 0.85 15.73
C ALA A 143 -25.19 0.24 16.66
N ILE A 144 -24.98 -1.07 16.63
CA ILE A 144 -23.94 -1.75 17.42
C ILE A 144 -22.55 -1.27 16.99
N VAL A 145 -22.23 -1.35 15.70
CA VAL A 145 -20.93 -0.96 15.14
C VAL A 145 -20.62 0.52 15.39
N GLY A 146 -21.63 1.38 15.32
CA GLY A 146 -21.48 2.81 15.65
C GLY A 146 -21.18 3.10 17.13
N ASN A 147 -21.38 2.13 18.03
CA ASN A 147 -21.05 2.21 19.46
C ASN A 147 -19.84 1.35 19.85
N ILE A 148 -19.03 0.93 18.87
CA ILE A 148 -17.75 0.28 19.12
C ILE A 148 -16.66 1.36 19.17
N ASP A 149 -15.83 1.31 20.20
CA ASP A 149 -14.70 2.21 20.36
C ASP A 149 -13.51 1.83 19.44
N PRO A 150 -12.48 2.69 19.31
CA PRO A 150 -11.30 2.37 18.50
C PRO A 150 -10.52 1.13 18.96
N ASP A 151 -10.66 0.73 20.23
CA ASP A 151 -10.03 -0.47 20.81
C ASP A 151 -10.85 -1.74 20.51
N GLY A 152 -12.05 -1.61 19.92
CA GLY A 152 -12.92 -2.70 19.50
C GLY A 152 -13.93 -3.16 20.55
N TYR A 153 -14.14 -2.41 21.64
CA TYR A 153 -15.12 -2.74 22.68
C TYR A 153 -16.44 -1.99 22.52
N LEU A 154 -17.52 -2.61 22.97
CA LEU A 154 -18.85 -2.02 22.93
C LEU A 154 -19.03 -1.04 24.11
N THR A 155 -19.27 0.24 23.82
CA THR A 155 -19.41 1.27 24.86
C THR A 155 -20.82 1.37 25.45
N CYS A 156 -21.83 0.83 24.77
CA CYS A 156 -23.23 0.91 25.17
C CYS A 156 -23.80 -0.45 25.58
N SER A 157 -24.77 -0.44 26.50
CA SER A 157 -25.44 -1.69 26.89
C SER A 157 -26.47 -2.13 25.85
N VAL A 158 -26.74 -3.43 25.81
CA VAL A 158 -27.78 -4.02 24.94
C VAL A 158 -29.14 -3.38 25.20
N GLN A 159 -29.47 -3.08 26.46
CA GLN A 159 -30.70 -2.38 26.85
C GLN A 159 -30.82 -1.00 26.22
N GLN A 160 -29.72 -0.24 26.18
CA GLN A 160 -29.69 1.10 25.60
C GLN A 160 -29.94 1.04 24.10
N ILE A 161 -29.31 0.10 23.39
CA ILE A 161 -29.50 -0.09 21.95
C ILE A 161 -30.94 -0.55 21.65
N ALA A 162 -31.45 -1.51 22.42
CA ALA A 162 -32.81 -2.03 22.28
C ALA A 162 -33.87 -0.94 22.46
N SER A 163 -33.73 -0.12 23.52
CA SER A 163 -34.64 1.00 23.79
C SER A 163 -34.55 2.11 22.74
N ALA A 164 -33.35 2.41 22.22
CA ALA A 164 -33.17 3.42 21.17
C ALA A 164 -33.84 3.01 19.84
N LEU A 165 -33.81 1.72 19.51
CA LEU A 165 -34.37 1.19 18.27
C LEU A 165 -35.82 0.66 18.40
N ASN A 166 -36.38 0.62 19.62
CA ASN A 166 -37.66 -0.01 19.93
C ASN A 166 -37.74 -1.48 19.47
N VAL A 167 -36.68 -2.24 19.71
CA VAL A 167 -36.59 -3.68 19.39
C VAL A 167 -36.37 -4.48 20.68
N PRO A 168 -36.75 -5.77 20.72
CA PRO A 168 -36.49 -6.60 21.89
C PRO A 168 -34.98 -6.83 22.09
N GLU A 169 -34.54 -6.90 23.34
CA GLU A 169 -33.13 -7.14 23.71
C GLU A 169 -32.59 -8.44 23.09
N THR A 170 -33.43 -9.46 22.96
CA THR A 170 -33.06 -10.76 22.37
C THR A 170 -32.58 -10.64 20.93
N GLU A 171 -33.15 -9.73 20.14
CA GLU A 171 -32.72 -9.50 18.76
C GLU A 171 -31.37 -8.78 18.72
N VAL A 172 -31.16 -7.82 19.62
CA VAL A 172 -29.87 -7.13 19.77
C VAL A 172 -28.77 -8.10 20.20
N GLU A 173 -29.03 -8.98 21.17
CA GLU A 173 -28.06 -10.01 21.58
C GLU A 173 -27.73 -10.99 20.46
N ARG A 174 -28.73 -11.37 19.65
CA ARG A 174 -28.55 -12.26 18.50
C ARG A 174 -27.63 -11.61 17.45
N VAL A 175 -27.90 -10.36 17.08
CA VAL A 175 -27.06 -9.62 16.11
C VAL A 175 -25.66 -9.37 16.68
N LEU A 176 -25.56 -8.98 17.96
CA LEU A 176 -24.28 -8.77 18.63
C LEU A 176 -23.42 -10.03 18.64
N SER A 177 -24.01 -11.19 18.94
CA SER A 177 -23.30 -12.47 18.96
C SER A 177 -22.68 -12.82 17.60
N THR A 178 -23.37 -12.49 16.51
CA THR A 178 -22.84 -12.66 15.14
C THR A 178 -21.76 -11.63 14.82
N ILE A 179 -21.92 -10.38 15.24
CA ILE A 179 -20.88 -9.34 15.06
C ILE A 179 -19.60 -9.73 15.79
N GLN A 180 -19.71 -10.34 16.97
CA GLN A 180 -18.56 -10.82 17.74
C GLN A 180 -17.75 -11.93 17.04
N THR A 181 -18.29 -12.58 16.00
CA THR A 181 -17.58 -13.55 15.16
C THR A 181 -16.98 -12.94 13.90
N PHE A 182 -17.03 -11.61 13.74
CA PHE A 182 -16.41 -10.92 12.61
C PHE A 182 -14.89 -10.96 12.70
N ASP A 183 -14.21 -10.43 11.68
CA ASP A 183 -12.75 -10.26 11.68
C ASP A 183 -12.40 -8.79 12.00
N PRO A 184 -11.77 -8.48 13.15
CA PRO A 184 -11.16 -9.42 14.10
C PRO A 184 -12.15 -10.10 15.08
N PRO A 185 -11.92 -11.38 15.46
CA PRO A 185 -12.80 -12.10 16.38
C PRO A 185 -12.78 -11.49 17.77
N GLY A 186 -13.96 -11.38 18.39
CA GLY A 186 -14.14 -10.74 19.69
C GLY A 186 -14.42 -9.23 19.63
N VAL A 187 -14.52 -8.65 18.43
CA VAL A 187 -14.93 -7.26 18.25
C VAL A 187 -16.35 -7.03 18.76
N GLY A 188 -16.60 -5.91 19.46
CA GLY A 188 -17.87 -5.65 20.13
C GLY A 188 -18.06 -6.45 21.43
N ALA A 189 -16.99 -6.98 22.02
CA ALA A 189 -17.03 -7.48 23.39
C ALA A 189 -17.25 -6.35 24.40
N ARG A 190 -17.88 -6.65 25.54
CA ARG A 190 -18.13 -5.68 26.63
C ARG A 190 -16.91 -5.51 27.52
N ASP A 191 -16.06 -6.53 27.59
CA ASP A 191 -14.80 -6.49 28.33
C ASP A 191 -13.73 -7.42 27.71
N LEU A 192 -12.50 -7.28 28.22
CA LEU A 192 -11.36 -8.10 27.79
C LEU A 192 -11.58 -9.60 28.02
N ARG A 193 -12.33 -9.97 29.07
CA ARG A 193 -12.57 -11.38 29.41
C ARG A 193 -13.46 -12.04 28.35
N GLU A 194 -14.54 -11.35 27.98
CA GLU A 194 -15.45 -11.75 26.91
C GLU A 194 -14.71 -11.81 25.57
N CYS A 195 -13.91 -10.80 25.25
CA CYS A 195 -13.10 -10.76 24.02
C CYS A 195 -12.19 -12.00 23.90
N LEU A 196 -11.37 -12.27 24.93
CA LEU A 196 -10.47 -13.43 24.94
C LEU A 196 -11.22 -14.76 24.93
N ALA A 197 -12.37 -14.84 25.60
CA ALA A 197 -13.21 -16.04 25.61
C ALA A 197 -13.80 -16.33 24.21
N ILE A 198 -14.15 -15.29 23.45
CA ILE A 198 -14.60 -15.42 22.06
C ILE A 198 -13.45 -15.90 21.18
N GLN A 199 -12.28 -15.27 21.29
CA GLN A 199 -11.09 -15.64 20.52
C GLN A 199 -10.68 -17.10 20.76
N LEU A 200 -10.58 -17.53 22.02
CA LEU A 200 -10.25 -18.93 22.36
C LEU A 200 -11.29 -19.92 21.83
N ARG A 201 -12.57 -19.52 21.82
CA ARG A 201 -13.65 -20.35 21.28
C ARG A 201 -13.49 -20.56 19.77
N GLU A 202 -13.09 -19.51 19.05
CA GLU A 202 -12.84 -19.54 17.60
C GLU A 202 -11.62 -20.41 17.27
N LEU A 203 -10.57 -20.38 18.09
CA LEU A 203 -9.42 -21.26 17.97
C LEU A 203 -9.71 -22.74 18.31
N GLY A 204 -10.91 -23.08 18.78
CA GLY A 204 -11.27 -24.43 19.22
C GLY A 204 -10.74 -24.82 20.61
N GLU A 205 -10.15 -23.88 21.34
CA GLU A 205 -9.49 -24.07 22.65
C GLU A 205 -10.47 -23.92 23.84
N LYS A 206 -11.71 -24.42 23.70
CA LYS A 206 -12.78 -24.21 24.70
C LYS A 206 -12.49 -24.87 26.06
N ASP A 207 -11.85 -26.03 26.05
CA ASP A 207 -11.51 -26.80 27.27
C ASP A 207 -10.06 -26.62 27.72
N SER A 208 -9.36 -25.68 27.10
CA SER A 208 -7.96 -25.39 27.33
C SER A 208 -7.72 -24.81 28.73
N PRO A 209 -6.55 -25.05 29.35
CA PRO A 209 -6.13 -24.28 30.52
C PRO A 209 -6.19 -22.76 30.28
N ALA A 210 -5.96 -22.30 29.04
CA ALA A 210 -6.10 -20.90 28.68
C ALA A 210 -7.52 -20.36 28.95
N MET A 211 -8.56 -21.10 28.58
CA MET A 211 -9.96 -20.70 28.82
C MET A 211 -10.27 -20.61 30.31
N LYS A 212 -9.72 -21.52 31.12
CA LYS A 212 -9.87 -21.48 32.59
C LYS A 212 -9.17 -20.27 33.19
N ILE A 213 -7.99 -19.91 32.70
CA ILE A 213 -7.26 -18.72 33.14
C ILE A 213 -8.07 -17.46 32.83
N VAL A 214 -8.59 -17.33 31.60
CA VAL A 214 -9.43 -16.20 31.20
C VAL A 214 -10.69 -16.12 32.06
N GLN A 215 -11.37 -17.24 32.34
CA GLN A 215 -12.61 -17.24 33.12
C GLN A 215 -12.41 -16.95 34.61
N PHE A 216 -11.34 -17.46 35.24
CA PHE A 216 -11.21 -17.45 36.70
C PHE A 216 -10.03 -16.66 37.25
N HIS A 217 -8.97 -16.47 36.45
CA HIS A 217 -7.67 -15.95 36.93
C HIS A 217 -7.18 -14.70 36.19
N LEU A 218 -8.00 -14.10 35.31
CA LEU A 218 -7.61 -12.89 34.57
C LEU A 218 -7.20 -11.73 35.49
N ASP A 219 -7.86 -11.58 36.64
CA ASP A 219 -7.57 -10.50 37.58
C ASP A 219 -6.26 -10.70 38.36
N ASP A 220 -5.80 -11.95 38.48
CA ASP A 220 -4.50 -12.27 39.08
C ASP A 220 -3.34 -11.81 38.18
N LEU A 221 -3.55 -11.78 36.86
CA LEU A 221 -2.58 -11.32 35.86
C LEU A 221 -2.48 -9.79 35.78
N LYS A 222 -3.53 -9.05 36.16
CA LYS A 222 -3.54 -7.58 36.12
C LYS A 222 -2.64 -6.92 37.19
N ARG A 223 -2.06 -7.68 38.12
CA ARG A 223 -1.36 -7.17 39.32
C ARG A 223 0.17 -7.18 39.23
N HIS A 224 0.76 -7.35 38.04
CA HIS A 224 2.19 -7.25 37.80
C HIS A 224 2.48 -6.38 36.58
#